data_AF-A0A7D8UJ50-F1
#
_entry.id   AF-A0A7D8UJ50-F1
#
_cell.length_a   1.000
_cell.length_b   1.000
_cell.length_c   1.000
_cell.angle_alpha   90.00
_cell.angle_beta   90.00
_cell.angle_gamma   90.00
#
_symmetry.space_group_name_H-M   'P 1'
#
loop_
_entity.id
_entity.type
_entity.pdbx_description
1 polymer ?
#
loop_
_entity_poly.entity_id
_entity_poly.type
_entity_poly.pdbx_seq_one_letter_code
_entity_poly.pdbx_strand_id
1 'polypeptide(L)'
;MVVVGVEKEYDNGEGVALIDRRNWIFRPEITEPQAPAARPPVIPLPEGSHTRDFTQTPVTLFRFSALTFNAHKIHYNRAWCREVEGHRDLVVHGPLNLLNIVNFWRDIRGGNGNAYPKKIKYRATHPLYAGERYRIVMGDEKDKITEAEIVDSYGKVGMVGQIESF
;
A
#
# COMPACT_ATOMS: atom_id res chain seq x y z
N MET A 1 15.23 4.15 -16.32
CA MET A 1 14.03 4.22 -15.45
C MET A 1 13.16 5.35 -15.95
N VAL A 2 11.87 5.12 -16.11
CA VAL A 2 10.90 6.15 -16.54
C VAL A 2 9.83 6.27 -15.46
N VAL A 3 9.47 7.51 -15.12
CA VAL A 3 8.32 7.79 -14.24
C VAL A 3 7.16 8.23 -15.12
N VAL A 4 6.04 7.52 -15.02
CA VAL A 4 4.82 7.81 -15.78
C VAL A 4 3.76 8.32 -14.81
N GLY A 5 3.36 9.58 -14.99
CA GLY A 5 2.24 10.18 -14.29
C GLY A 5 0.94 9.98 -15.06
N VAL A 6 -0.12 9.60 -14.36
CA VAL A 6 -1.47 9.48 -14.90
C VAL A 6 -2.41 10.26 -13.99
N GLU A 7 -3.22 11.13 -14.59
CA GLU A 7 -4.33 11.80 -13.94
C GLU A 7 -5.64 11.25 -14.52
N LYS A 8 -6.58 10.90 -13.65
CA LYS A 8 -7.94 10.49 -14.01
C LYS A 8 -8.91 11.40 -13.29
N GLU A 9 -9.83 11.96 -14.04
CA GLU A 9 -10.96 12.72 -13.54
C GLU A 9 -12.22 11.83 -13.63
N TYR A 10 -13.01 11.84 -12.57
CA TYR A 10 -14.31 11.19 -12.52
C TYR A 10 -15.35 12.26 -12.19
N ASP A 11 -16.24 12.52 -13.13
CA ASP A 11 -17.27 13.55 -13.06
C ASP A 11 -18.67 12.99 -13.31
N ASN A 12 -19.68 13.79 -12.95
CA ASN A 12 -21.09 13.54 -13.26
C ASN A 12 -21.80 14.88 -13.56
N GLY A 13 -23.14 14.88 -13.65
CA GLY A 13 -23.92 16.09 -13.90
C GLY A 13 -23.78 17.20 -12.84
N GLU A 14 -23.23 16.90 -11.67
CA GLU A 14 -22.97 17.85 -10.57
C GLU A 14 -21.50 18.33 -10.54
N GLY A 15 -20.66 17.85 -11.45
CA GLY A 15 -19.24 18.23 -11.57
C GLY A 15 -18.27 17.11 -11.19
N VAL A 16 -17.03 17.48 -10.87
CA VAL A 16 -15.95 16.54 -10.59
C VAL A 16 -16.12 15.91 -9.20
N ALA A 17 -16.25 14.59 -9.17
CA ALA A 17 -16.37 13.81 -7.94
C ALA A 17 -15.01 13.34 -7.39
N LEU A 18 -14.05 13.01 -8.25
CA LEU A 18 -12.73 12.53 -7.85
C LEU A 18 -11.65 12.87 -8.88
N ILE A 19 -10.48 13.27 -8.40
CA ILE A 19 -9.25 13.34 -9.19
C ILE A 19 -8.25 12.34 -8.61
N ASP A 20 -7.86 11.34 -9.41
CA ASP A 20 -6.85 10.33 -9.07
C ASP A 20 -5.55 10.62 -9.82
N ARG A 21 -4.47 10.92 -9.08
CA ARG A 21 -3.13 11.16 -9.62
C ARG A 21 -2.20 10.04 -9.17
N ARG A 22 -1.68 9.26 -10.11
CA ARG A 22 -0.76 8.14 -9.84
C ARG A 22 0.54 8.29 -10.61
N ASN A 23 1.63 7.91 -9.96
CA ASN A 23 2.94 7.80 -10.57
C ASN A 23 3.39 6.34 -10.55
N TRP A 24 3.80 5.81 -11.71
CA TRP A 24 4.39 4.49 -11.85
C TRP A 24 5.85 4.60 -12.24
N ILE A 25 6.65 3.64 -11.78
CA ILE A 25 8.05 3.53 -12.12
C ILE A 25 8.21 2.34 -13.06
N PHE A 26 8.56 2.62 -14.31
CA PHE A 26 8.94 1.61 -15.29
C PHE A 26 10.46 1.45 -15.27
N ARG A 27 10.90 0.23 -15.03
CA ARG A 27 12.30 -0.16 -15.06
C ARG A 27 12.59 -0.86 -16.40
N PRO A 28 13.85 -0.87 -16.85
CA PRO A 28 14.25 -1.72 -17.97
C PRO A 28 13.82 -3.16 -17.72
N GLU A 29 13.61 -3.89 -18.81
CA GLU A 29 13.35 -5.32 -18.74
C GLU A 29 14.49 -6.02 -17.98
N ILE A 30 14.10 -6.99 -17.15
CA ILE A 30 15.06 -7.80 -16.40
C ILE A 30 15.58 -8.87 -17.35
N THR A 31 16.79 -8.67 -17.86
CA THR A 31 17.46 -9.63 -18.76
C THR A 31 18.21 -10.72 -17.99
N GLU A 32 18.59 -10.43 -16.75
CA GLU A 32 19.26 -11.37 -15.85
C GLU A 32 18.48 -11.49 -14.54
N PRO A 33 18.17 -12.72 -14.07
CA PRO A 33 17.55 -12.96 -12.78
C PRO A 33 18.23 -12.20 -11.63
N GLN A 34 17.42 -11.54 -10.80
CA GLN A 34 17.91 -10.91 -9.58
C GLN A 34 17.85 -11.90 -8.41
N ALA A 35 18.90 -11.95 -7.60
CA ALA A 35 18.90 -12.76 -6.39
C ALA A 35 17.75 -12.32 -5.46
N PRO A 36 16.98 -13.25 -4.87
CA PRO A 36 15.93 -12.92 -3.93
C PRO A 36 16.45 -12.10 -2.76
N ALA A 37 15.72 -11.05 -2.38
CA ALA A 37 16.02 -10.29 -1.17
C ALA A 37 16.08 -11.21 0.06
N ALA A 38 17.09 -11.07 0.91
CA ALA A 38 17.16 -11.84 2.15
C ALA A 38 15.98 -11.47 3.09
N ARG A 39 15.60 -12.40 3.95
CA ARG A 39 14.68 -12.12 5.07
C ARG A 39 15.50 -11.64 6.28
N PRO A 40 15.35 -10.39 6.73
CA PRO A 40 16.06 -9.90 7.91
C PRO A 40 15.55 -10.54 9.21
N PRO A 41 16.28 -10.41 10.34
CA PRO A 41 15.76 -10.75 11.66
C PRO A 41 14.53 -9.91 12.02
N VAL A 42 13.54 -10.55 12.66
CA VAL A 42 12.32 -9.88 13.10
C VAL A 42 12.62 -8.94 14.27
N ILE A 43 12.05 -7.74 14.24
CA ILE A 43 12.08 -6.78 15.34
C ILE A 43 10.65 -6.42 15.80
N PRO A 44 10.47 -5.89 17.01
CA PRO A 44 9.18 -5.39 17.46
C PRO A 44 8.63 -4.30 16.52
N LEU A 45 7.32 -4.35 16.24
CA LEU A 45 6.65 -3.32 15.48
C LEU A 45 6.56 -2.02 16.30
N PRO A 46 6.62 -0.84 15.66
CA PRO A 46 6.56 0.43 16.36
C PRO A 46 5.20 0.65 17.06
N GLU A 47 5.23 1.39 18.16
CA GLU A 47 4.04 1.88 18.86
C GLU A 47 3.62 3.26 18.30
N GLY A 48 2.38 3.66 18.53
CA GLY A 48 1.86 4.98 18.17
C GLY A 48 0.43 5.18 18.67
N SER A 49 -0.14 6.38 18.46
CA SER A 49 -1.48 6.74 18.96
C SER A 49 -2.54 5.72 18.54
N HIS A 50 -2.54 5.33 17.26
CA HIS A 50 -3.43 4.32 16.71
C HIS A 50 -2.63 3.32 15.89
N THR A 51 -2.81 2.03 16.16
CA THR A 51 -2.12 0.98 15.42
C THR A 51 -3.06 -0.12 14.93
N ARG A 52 -2.71 -0.71 13.79
CA ARG A 52 -3.41 -1.90 13.28
C ARG A 52 -2.45 -2.82 12.54
N ASP A 53 -2.48 -4.09 12.90
CA ASP A 53 -1.63 -5.11 12.33
C ASP A 53 -2.30 -5.86 11.19
N PHE A 54 -1.50 -6.24 10.21
CA PHE A 54 -1.92 -7.01 9.04
C PHE A 54 -0.91 -8.10 8.73
N THR A 55 -1.43 -9.22 8.23
CA THR A 55 -0.65 -10.27 7.58
C THR A 55 -1.43 -10.71 6.35
N GLN A 56 -1.03 -10.24 5.17
CA GLN A 56 -1.75 -10.57 3.94
C GLN A 56 -1.46 -12.00 3.51
N THR A 57 -2.48 -12.68 3.02
CA THR A 57 -2.35 -14.05 2.53
C THR A 57 -2.31 -14.08 1.00
N PRO A 58 -1.74 -15.13 0.38
CA PRO A 58 -1.85 -15.34 -1.06
C PRO A 58 -3.29 -15.30 -1.57
N VAL A 59 -4.26 -15.79 -0.78
CA VAL A 59 -5.69 -15.75 -1.12
C VAL A 59 -6.21 -14.30 -1.17
N THR A 60 -5.81 -13.46 -0.21
CA THR A 60 -6.15 -12.03 -0.23
C THR A 60 -5.57 -11.34 -1.47
N LEU A 61 -4.30 -11.59 -1.78
CA LEU A 61 -3.64 -10.99 -2.95
C LEU A 61 -4.25 -11.45 -4.27
N PHE A 62 -4.61 -12.74 -4.39
CA PHE A 62 -5.31 -13.27 -5.54
C PHE A 62 -6.68 -12.59 -5.75
N ARG A 63 -7.50 -12.52 -4.69
CA ARG A 63 -8.82 -11.86 -4.75
C ARG A 63 -8.70 -10.38 -5.09
N PHE A 64 -7.75 -9.68 -4.50
CA PHE A 64 -7.51 -8.27 -4.79
C PHE A 64 -7.07 -8.05 -6.24
N SER A 65 -6.17 -8.90 -6.75
CA SER A 65 -5.73 -8.88 -8.16
C SER A 65 -6.91 -9.06 -9.11
N ALA A 66 -7.81 -10.01 -8.84
CA ALA A 66 -9.00 -10.25 -9.64
C ALA A 66 -9.99 -9.06 -9.59
N LEU A 67 -10.30 -8.53 -8.40
CA LEU A 67 -11.23 -7.40 -8.22
C LEU A 67 -10.73 -6.10 -8.84
N THR A 68 -9.42 -5.91 -8.93
CA THR A 68 -8.80 -4.67 -9.43
C THR A 68 -8.23 -4.80 -10.83
N PHE A 69 -8.43 -5.96 -11.49
CA PHE A 69 -7.84 -6.28 -12.79
C PHE A 69 -6.31 -6.05 -12.83
N ASN A 70 -5.63 -6.32 -11.71
CA ASN A 70 -4.19 -6.16 -11.59
C ASN A 70 -3.49 -7.53 -11.67
N ALA A 71 -3.10 -7.90 -12.88
CA ALA A 71 -2.50 -9.20 -13.19
C ALA A 71 -0.95 -9.21 -13.16
N HIS A 72 -0.31 -8.31 -12.40
CA HIS A 72 1.14 -8.34 -12.26
C HIS A 72 1.61 -9.58 -11.48
N LYS A 73 2.57 -10.33 -12.06
CA LYS A 73 2.99 -11.65 -11.55
C LYS A 73 3.52 -11.62 -10.13
N ILE A 74 4.13 -10.52 -9.69
CA ILE A 74 4.63 -10.37 -8.30
C ILE A 74 3.57 -10.58 -7.22
N HIS A 75 2.28 -10.49 -7.57
CA HIS A 75 1.18 -10.61 -6.61
C HIS A 75 0.63 -12.04 -6.46
N TYR A 76 0.90 -12.94 -7.42
CA TYR A 76 0.31 -14.28 -7.43
C TYR A 76 1.26 -15.41 -7.86
N ASN A 77 2.40 -15.11 -8.48
CA ASN A 77 3.35 -16.11 -8.95
C ASN A 77 4.66 -16.03 -8.14
N ARG A 78 4.79 -16.94 -7.16
CA ARG A 78 5.95 -16.97 -6.25
C ARG A 78 7.26 -17.34 -6.96
N ALA A 79 7.21 -18.21 -7.97
CA ALA A 79 8.40 -18.56 -8.75
C ALA A 79 8.92 -17.32 -9.50
N TRP A 80 8.03 -16.59 -10.17
CA TRP A 80 8.38 -15.33 -10.84
C TRP A 80 8.96 -14.28 -9.88
N CYS A 81 8.36 -14.11 -8.70
CA CYS A 81 8.91 -13.21 -7.68
C CYS A 81 10.39 -13.51 -7.40
N ARG A 82 10.71 -14.78 -7.13
CA ARG A 82 12.03 -15.19 -6.65
C ARG A 82 13.06 -15.31 -7.78
N GLU A 83 12.64 -15.85 -8.91
CA GLU A 83 13.53 -16.25 -10.00
C GLU A 83 13.69 -15.15 -11.06
N VAL A 84 12.84 -14.12 -11.06
CA VAL A 84 12.90 -13.04 -12.05
C VAL A 84 13.05 -11.69 -11.37
N GLU A 85 12.12 -11.31 -10.50
CA GLU A 85 12.08 -9.94 -9.94
C GLU A 85 12.83 -9.75 -8.61
N GLY A 86 13.57 -10.76 -8.12
CA GLY A 86 14.39 -10.65 -6.91
C GLY A 86 13.59 -10.47 -5.61
N HIS A 87 12.29 -10.75 -5.64
CA HIS A 87 11.40 -10.70 -4.50
C HIS A 87 11.41 -12.02 -3.71
N ARG A 88 11.53 -11.94 -2.38
CA ARG A 88 11.59 -13.14 -1.53
C ARG A 88 10.28 -13.93 -1.47
N ASP A 89 9.16 -13.26 -1.70
CA ASP A 89 7.84 -13.88 -1.79
C ASP A 89 6.89 -12.99 -2.60
N LEU A 90 5.59 -13.33 -2.60
CA LEU A 90 4.54 -12.49 -3.19
C LEU A 90 4.52 -11.11 -2.55
N VAL A 91 4.48 -10.07 -3.37
CA VAL A 91 4.47 -8.67 -2.95
C VAL A 91 3.03 -8.21 -2.72
N VAL A 92 2.79 -7.55 -1.60
CA VAL A 92 1.49 -6.93 -1.27
C VAL A 92 1.28 -5.69 -2.14
N HIS A 93 0.08 -5.54 -2.71
CA HIS A 93 -0.27 -4.38 -3.54
C HIS A 93 -0.18 -3.07 -2.74
N GLY A 94 0.48 -2.05 -3.30
CA GLY A 94 0.40 -0.69 -2.79
C GLY A 94 -1.05 -0.18 -2.65
N PRO A 95 -1.93 -0.36 -3.66
CA PRO A 95 -3.34 0.02 -3.55
C PRO A 95 -4.13 -0.69 -2.44
N LEU A 96 -3.79 -1.94 -2.10
CA LEU A 96 -4.41 -2.63 -0.97
C LEU A 96 -4.01 -1.96 0.36
N ASN A 97 -2.75 -1.59 0.50
CA ASN A 97 -2.26 -0.87 1.67
C ASN A 97 -2.86 0.53 1.79
N LEU A 98 -3.04 1.24 0.68
CA LEU A 98 -3.77 2.51 0.64
C LEU A 98 -5.20 2.35 1.16
N LEU A 99 -5.91 1.32 0.68
CA LEU A 99 -7.27 1.02 1.15
C LEU A 99 -7.30 0.72 2.65
N ASN A 100 -6.34 -0.05 3.15
CA ASN A 100 -6.24 -0.36 4.58
C ASN A 100 -5.98 0.90 5.43
N ILE A 101 -5.15 1.83 4.96
CA ILE A 101 -4.91 3.13 5.61
C ILE A 101 -6.23 3.93 5.70
N VAL A 102 -6.95 4.07 4.58
CA VAL A 102 -8.23 4.83 4.54
C VAL A 102 -9.28 4.19 5.44
N ASN A 103 -9.41 2.85 5.40
CA ASN A 103 -10.37 2.14 6.25
C ASN A 103 -10.02 2.27 7.73
N PHE A 104 -8.74 2.15 8.10
CA PHE A 104 -8.34 2.32 9.48
C PHE A 104 -8.60 3.74 9.99
N TRP A 105 -8.32 4.75 9.17
CA TRP A 105 -8.65 6.14 9.47
C TRP A 105 -10.15 6.35 9.72
N ARG A 106 -11.03 5.74 8.92
CA ARG A 106 -12.49 5.78 9.12
C ARG A 106 -12.90 5.17 10.45
N ASP A 107 -12.31 4.05 10.82
CA ASP A 107 -12.61 3.35 12.06
C ASP A 107 -12.24 4.19 13.29
N ILE A 108 -11.06 4.83 13.26
CA ILE A 108 -10.59 5.71 14.34
C ILE A 108 -11.52 6.91 14.55
N ARG A 109 -12.07 7.48 13.47
CA ARG A 109 -12.97 8.65 13.56
C ARG A 109 -14.39 8.32 14.06
N GLY A 110 -14.71 7.05 14.33
CA GLY A 110 -16.01 6.67 14.89
C GLY A 110 -17.21 6.90 13.96
N GLY A 111 -16.96 7.11 12.66
CA GLY A 111 -17.99 7.51 11.69
C GLY A 111 -18.86 6.37 11.14
N ASN A 112 -18.89 5.18 11.76
CA ASN A 112 -19.56 3.97 11.25
C ASN A 112 -19.22 3.66 9.77
N GLY A 113 -18.00 4.00 9.32
CA GLY A 113 -17.56 3.79 7.93
C GLY A 113 -17.96 4.88 6.92
N ASN A 114 -18.74 5.90 7.31
CA ASN A 114 -19.25 6.96 6.41
C ASN A 114 -18.34 8.20 6.31
N ALA A 115 -17.15 8.18 6.91
CA ALA A 115 -16.21 9.29 6.77
C ALA A 115 -15.50 9.23 5.40
N TYR A 116 -15.52 10.32 4.65
CA TYR A 116 -14.79 10.46 3.40
C TYR A 116 -13.64 11.46 3.57
N PRO A 117 -12.41 11.10 3.16
CA PRO A 117 -11.32 12.06 3.16
C PRO A 117 -11.54 13.08 2.02
N LYS A 118 -11.18 14.33 2.27
CA LYS A 118 -11.09 15.36 1.24
C LYS A 118 -9.93 15.07 0.29
N LYS A 119 -8.83 14.54 0.83
CA LYS A 119 -7.63 14.21 0.05
C LYS A 119 -6.84 13.09 0.71
N ILE A 120 -6.19 12.27 -0.11
CA ILE A 120 -5.14 11.37 0.36
C ILE A 120 -3.90 11.52 -0.51
N LYS A 121 -2.74 11.57 0.12
CA LYS A 121 -1.42 11.46 -0.53
C LYS A 121 -0.72 10.25 0.05
N TYR A 122 -0.04 9.48 -0.79
CA TYR A 122 0.71 8.32 -0.33
C TYR A 122 1.93 8.06 -1.20
N ARG A 123 2.90 7.33 -0.66
CA ARG A 123 4.09 6.85 -1.37
C ARG A 123 4.49 5.48 -0.85
N ALA A 124 4.53 4.50 -1.74
CA ALA A 124 5.15 3.21 -1.45
C ALA A 124 6.69 3.36 -1.49
N THR A 125 7.37 2.90 -0.45
CA THR A 125 8.81 3.08 -0.24
C THR A 125 9.57 1.75 -0.10
N HIS A 126 8.89 0.69 0.34
CA HIS A 126 9.47 -0.65 0.46
C HIS A 126 8.43 -1.74 0.18
N PRO A 127 8.78 -2.84 -0.51
CA PRO A 127 7.86 -3.95 -0.71
C PRO A 127 7.52 -4.63 0.62
N LEU A 128 6.25 -4.95 0.81
CA LEU A 128 5.76 -5.83 1.87
C LEU A 128 5.42 -7.19 1.25
N TYR A 129 5.52 -8.26 2.02
CA TYR A 129 5.37 -9.62 1.49
C TYR A 129 4.22 -10.39 2.16
N ALA A 130 3.59 -11.28 1.40
CA ALA A 130 2.56 -12.17 1.94
C ALA A 130 3.12 -13.07 3.05
N GLY A 131 2.34 -13.26 4.11
CA GLY A 131 2.71 -14.04 5.29
C GLY A 131 3.64 -13.32 6.28
N GLU A 132 4.12 -12.11 5.95
CA GLU A 132 4.93 -11.28 6.85
C GLU A 132 4.03 -10.24 7.52
N ARG A 133 4.19 -10.06 8.84
CA ARG A 133 3.39 -9.11 9.61
C ARG A 133 3.90 -7.70 9.36
N TYR A 134 2.98 -6.76 9.25
CA TYR A 134 3.27 -5.33 9.20
C TYR A 134 2.19 -4.56 9.95
N ARG A 135 2.50 -3.32 10.34
CA ARG A 135 1.64 -2.44 11.14
C ARG A 135 1.40 -1.14 10.41
N ILE A 136 0.16 -0.69 10.40
CA ILE A 136 -0.16 0.73 10.16
C ILE A 136 -0.03 1.44 11.51
N VAL A 137 0.78 2.50 11.55
CA VAL A 137 0.84 3.45 12.66
C VAL A 137 0.22 4.75 12.16
N MET A 138 -0.74 5.29 12.91
CA MET A 138 -1.47 6.50 12.56
C MET A 138 -1.45 7.48 13.74
N GLY A 139 -1.14 8.74 13.44
CA GLY A 139 -1.17 9.82 14.43
C GLY A 139 -2.58 10.35 14.69
N ASP A 140 -2.72 11.18 15.71
CA ASP A 140 -3.94 11.96 15.93
C ASP A 140 -4.12 13.04 14.86
N GLU A 141 -5.36 13.43 14.59
CA GLU A 141 -5.66 14.51 13.64
C GLU A 141 -5.15 15.86 14.19
N LYS A 142 -4.39 16.59 13.37
CA LYS A 142 -3.90 17.95 13.64
C LYS A 142 -4.14 18.81 12.41
N ASP A 143 -4.82 19.94 12.56
CA ASP A 143 -5.15 20.85 11.44
C ASP A 143 -5.81 20.12 10.26
N LYS A 144 -6.76 19.20 10.56
CA LYS A 144 -7.45 18.31 9.60
C LYS A 144 -6.57 17.30 8.88
N ILE A 145 -5.32 17.16 9.30
CA ILE A 145 -4.35 16.23 8.72
C ILE A 145 -4.12 15.06 9.67
N THR A 146 -4.17 13.85 9.13
CA THR A 146 -3.75 12.62 9.81
C THR A 146 -2.61 11.98 9.02
N GLU A 147 -1.48 11.77 9.68
CA GLU A 147 -0.33 11.06 9.10
C GLU A 147 -0.42 9.56 9.41
N ALA A 148 0.00 8.74 8.45
CA ALA A 148 0.06 7.30 8.58
C ALA A 148 1.34 6.75 7.96
N GLU A 149 1.90 5.72 8.57
CA GLU A 149 2.99 4.94 8.01
C GLU A 149 2.70 3.45 8.13
N ILE A 150 3.27 2.67 7.21
CA ILE A 150 3.25 1.21 7.28
C ILE A 150 4.67 0.75 7.51
N VAL A 151 4.88 -0.01 8.58
CA VAL A 151 6.19 -0.54 8.98
C VAL A 151 6.12 -2.06 9.01
N ASP A 152 7.08 -2.72 8.36
CA ASP A 152 7.19 -4.17 8.39
C ASP A 152 7.83 -4.69 9.68
N SER A 153 7.77 -6.00 9.91
CA SER A 153 8.40 -6.66 11.05
C SER A 153 9.95 -6.65 11.01
N TYR A 154 10.57 -5.88 10.12
CA TYR A 154 12.02 -5.73 9.96
C TYR A 154 12.47 -4.26 10.09
N GLY A 155 11.55 -3.36 10.47
CA GLY A 155 11.83 -1.94 10.69
C GLY A 155 11.91 -1.11 9.41
N LYS A 156 11.44 -1.62 8.26
CA LYS A 156 11.37 -0.85 7.02
C LYS A 156 9.99 -0.21 6.86
N VAL A 157 10.00 1.07 6.52
CA VAL A 157 8.79 1.79 6.12
C VAL A 157 8.40 1.37 4.71
N GLY A 158 7.29 0.64 4.59
CA GLY A 158 6.70 0.18 3.34
C GLY A 158 5.90 1.23 2.60
N MET A 159 5.21 2.10 3.36
CA MET A 159 4.39 3.17 2.80
C MET A 159 4.27 4.32 3.78
N VAL A 160 4.24 5.55 3.28
CA VAL A 160 3.81 6.73 4.03
C VAL A 160 2.55 7.31 3.40
N GLY A 161 1.68 7.88 4.21
CA GLY A 161 0.39 8.42 3.83
C GLY A 161 0.00 9.65 4.64
N GLN A 162 -0.78 10.53 4.03
CA GLN A 162 -1.37 11.71 4.66
C GLN A 162 -2.82 11.82 4.20
N ILE A 163 -3.74 11.93 5.16
CA ILE A 163 -5.17 12.08 4.93
C ILE A 163 -5.59 13.47 5.37
N GLU A 164 -6.33 14.18 4.52
CA GLU A 164 -6.97 15.47 4.82
C GLU A 164 -8.47 15.24 4.98
N SER A 165 -9.05 15.67 6.11
CA SER A 165 -10.50 15.69 6.33
C SER A 165 -11.16 16.96 5.76
N PHE A 166 -12.48 16.91 5.55
CA PHE A 166 -13.27 18.08 5.13
C PHE A 166 -13.33 19.16 6.22
#